data_AF-A0A9D8IJV8-F1
#
_entry.id   AF-A0A9D8IJV8-F1
#
_cell.length_a   1.000
_cell.length_b   1.000
_cell.length_c   1.000
_cell.angle_alpha   90.00
_cell.angle_beta   90.00
_cell.angle_gamma   90.00
#
_symmetry.space_group_name_H-M   'P 1'
#
loop_
_entity.id
_entity.type
_entity.pdbx_description
1 polymer ?
#
loop_
_entity_poly.entity_id
_entity_poly.type
_entity_poly.pdbx_seq_one_letter_code
_entity_poly.pdbx_strand_id
1 'polypeptide(L)'
;MVPVIPIHRDPDHRFLFAEPRLVGRFHLADVPAGVRVRVRLLGPEGVPGAVLLEAVTGEGGWVTADPPLTVDAARGFVVDRRERE
;
A
#
# COMPACT_ATOMS: atom_id res chain seq x y z
N MET A 1 -25.48 21.89 -7.78
CA MET A 1 -24.74 20.69 -7.32
C MET A 1 -23.53 21.20 -6.57
N VAL A 2 -23.44 20.96 -5.25
CA VAL A 2 -22.30 21.42 -4.45
C VAL A 2 -21.26 20.29 -4.49
N PRO A 3 -20.00 20.54 -4.88
CA PRO A 3 -19.01 19.48 -4.89
C PRO A 3 -18.79 18.99 -3.45
N VAL A 4 -18.94 17.68 -3.24
CA VAL A 4 -18.46 17.02 -2.02
C VAL A 4 -16.93 17.06 -2.09
N ILE A 5 -16.34 18.03 -1.39
CA ILE A 5 -14.90 18.11 -1.23
C ILE A 5 -14.55 17.24 -0.02
N PRO A 6 -13.84 16.11 -0.21
CA PRO A 6 -13.46 15.26 0.92
C PRO A 6 -12.58 16.05 1.89
N ILE A 7 -13.00 16.12 3.15
CA ILE A 7 -12.28 16.83 4.23
C ILE A 7 -10.97 16.13 4.64
N HIS A 8 -10.84 14.84 4.30
CA HIS A 8 -9.65 14.04 4.53
C HIS A 8 -9.52 13.00 3.40
N ARG A 9 -8.33 12.92 2.80
CA ARG A 9 -7.90 11.76 2.02
C ARG A 9 -6.73 11.18 2.78
N ASP A 10 -6.81 9.90 3.14
CA ASP A 10 -5.65 9.20 3.65
C ASP A 10 -4.68 9.04 2.47
N PRO A 11 -3.48 9.66 2.51
CA PRO A 11 -2.53 9.56 1.40
C PRO A 11 -1.97 8.14 1.24
N ASP A 12 -2.12 7.32 2.29
CA ASP A 12 -1.47 6.04 2.44
C ASP A 12 -2.48 4.89 2.50
N HIS A 13 -2.23 3.83 1.74
CA HIS A 13 -3.02 2.59 1.87
C HIS A 13 -2.39 1.70 2.93
N ARG A 14 -3.13 1.37 3.99
CA ARG A 14 -2.65 0.51 5.10
C ARG A 14 -3.32 -0.86 5.06
N PHE A 15 -2.51 -1.90 5.19
CA PHE A 15 -2.94 -3.29 5.26
C PHE A 15 -2.46 -3.88 6.58
N LEU A 16 -3.37 -4.39 7.40
CA LEU A 16 -3.05 -5.03 8.68
C LEU A 16 -3.57 -6.46 8.67
N PHE A 17 -2.78 -7.39 9.19
CA PHE A 17 -3.12 -8.80 9.21
C PHE A 17 -3.14 -9.33 10.64
N ALA A 18 -4.22 -10.01 11.02
CA ALA A 18 -4.36 -10.63 12.34
C ALA A 18 -3.48 -11.89 12.48
N GLU A 19 -3.09 -12.50 11.37
CA GLU A 19 -2.31 -13.73 11.26
C GLU A 19 -1.18 -13.55 10.24
N PRO A 20 -0.11 -14.36 10.28
CA PRO A 20 0.94 -14.28 9.29
C PRO A 20 0.41 -14.58 7.88
N ARG A 21 0.83 -13.79 6.89
CA ARG A 21 0.37 -13.88 5.51
C ARG A 21 1.53 -13.75 4.54
N LEU A 22 1.47 -14.54 3.48
CA LEU A 22 2.28 -14.34 2.28
C LEU A 22 1.43 -13.60 1.24
N VAL A 23 1.82 -12.37 0.91
CA VAL A 23 1.06 -11.47 0.04
C VAL A 23 1.79 -11.33 -1.30
N GLY A 24 1.33 -12.05 -2.32
CA GLY A 24 1.85 -11.95 -3.68
C GLY A 24 1.17 -10.89 -4.54
N ARG A 25 -0.05 -10.47 -4.18
CA ARG A 25 -0.80 -9.46 -4.93
C ARG A 25 -1.81 -8.74 -4.03
N PHE A 26 -1.96 -7.44 -4.19
CA PHE A 26 -2.93 -6.62 -3.46
C PHE A 26 -3.46 -5.48 -4.33
N HIS A 27 -4.61 -4.93 -3.96
CA HIS A 27 -5.31 -3.90 -4.74
C HIS A 27 -5.26 -2.55 -4.03
N LEU A 28 -4.91 -1.49 -4.76
CA LEU A 28 -4.95 -0.12 -4.28
C LEU A 28 -6.17 0.59 -4.89
N ALA A 29 -7.16 0.86 -4.05
CA ALA A 29 -8.35 1.60 -4.47
C ALA A 29 -7.96 3.00 -4.97
N ASP A 30 -8.60 3.45 -6.05
CA ASP A 30 -8.42 4.80 -6.60
C ASP A 30 -6.97 5.15 -7.00
N VAL A 31 -6.13 4.13 -7.25
CA VAL A 31 -4.81 4.27 -7.85
C VAL A 31 -4.85 3.80 -9.31
N PRO A 32 -4.65 4.69 -10.29
CA PRO A 32 -4.56 4.31 -11.70
C PRO A 32 -3.39 3.36 -11.96
N ALA A 33 -3.47 2.60 -13.05
CA ALA A 33 -2.34 1.84 -13.55
C ALA A 33 -1.16 2.75 -13.94
N GLY A 34 0.06 2.23 -13.85
CA GLY A 34 1.29 2.94 -14.20
C GLY A 34 1.86 3.83 -13.10
N VAL A 35 1.22 3.89 -11.92
CA VAL A 35 1.71 4.64 -10.76
C VAL A 35 2.77 3.83 -10.04
N ARG A 36 3.94 4.45 -9.79
CA ARG A 36 4.99 3.91 -8.94
C ARG A 36 4.61 4.06 -7.48
N VAL A 37 4.72 2.96 -6.75
CA VAL A 37 4.39 2.90 -5.32
C VAL A 37 5.53 2.28 -4.55
N ARG A 38 5.64 2.65 -3.27
CA ARG A 38 6.56 2.04 -2.32
C ARG A 38 5.76 1.32 -1.25
N VAL A 39 6.17 0.11 -0.95
CA VAL A 39 5.60 -0.69 0.12
C VAL A 39 6.59 -0.69 1.27
N ARG A 40 6.13 -0.31 2.45
CA ARG A 40 6.92 -0.28 3.69
C ARG A 40 6.29 -1.17 4.72
N LEU A 41 7.10 -1.88 5.50
CA LEU A 41 6.58 -2.64 6.64
C LEU A 41 5.96 -1.68 7.63
N LEU A 42 4.78 -2.02 8.13
CA LEU A 42 4.12 -1.30 9.21
C LEU A 42 4.34 -2.08 10.50
N GLY A 43 5.09 -1.49 11.42
CA GLY A 43 5.32 -2.04 12.76
C GLY A 43 4.07 -1.97 13.64
N PRO A 44 4.05 -2.66 14.79
CA PRO A 44 2.94 -2.63 15.75
C PRO A 44 2.55 -1.22 16.22
N GLU A 45 3.51 -0.31 16.27
CA GLU A 45 3.34 1.11 16.62
C GLU A 45 2.67 1.96 15.52
N GLY A 46 2.40 1.38 14.36
CA GLY A 46 1.77 2.08 13.23
C GLY A 46 2.70 3.07 12.52
N VAL A 47 4.01 2.99 12.77
CA VAL A 47 5.02 3.81 12.08
C VAL A 47 5.59 3.02 10.89
N PRO A 48 5.60 3.59 9.68
CA PRO A 48 6.21 2.95 8.52
C PRO A 48 7.73 2.80 8.68
N GLY A 49 8.22 1.57 8.46
CA GLY A 49 9.64 1.25 8.48
C GLY A 49 10.34 1.44 7.12
N ALA A 50 11.36 0.63 6.88
CA ALA A 50 12.09 0.61 5.62
C ALA A 50 11.21 0.15 4.44
N VAL A 51 11.60 0.57 3.23
CA VAL A 51 10.95 0.13 1.99
C VAL A 51 11.27 -1.36 1.78
N LEU A 52 10.22 -2.16 1.63
CA LEU A 52 10.30 -3.59 1.31
C LEU A 52 10.30 -3.83 -0.20
N LEU A 53 9.53 -3.02 -0.93
CA LEU A 53 9.27 -3.21 -2.36
C LEU A 53 8.97 -1.86 -3.02
N GLU A 54 9.51 -1.64 -4.21
CA GLU A 54 9.01 -0.64 -5.15
C GLU A 54 8.28 -1.38 -6.28
N ALA A 55 7.07 -0.95 -6.60
CA ALA A 55 6.24 -1.60 -7.62
C ALA A 55 5.53 -0.58 -8.50
N VAL A 56 5.03 -1.06 -9.64
CA VAL A 56 4.15 -0.29 -10.52
C VAL A 56 2.78 -0.93 -10.47
N THR A 57 1.76 -0.11 -10.27
CA THR A 57 0.36 -0.54 -10.32
C THR A 57 0.00 -0.99 -11.73
N GLY A 58 -0.55 -2.19 -11.83
CA GLY A 58 -1.17 -2.73 -13.04
C GLY A 58 -2.61 -2.27 -13.19
N GLU A 59 -3.33 -2.95 -14.09
CA GLU A 59 -4.74 -2.67 -14.38
C GLU A 59 -5.58 -2.60 -13.10
N GLY A 60 -6.45 -1.60 -13.03
CA GLY A 60 -7.35 -1.41 -11.89
C GLY A 60 -6.64 -1.17 -10.56
N GLY A 61 -5.37 -0.75 -10.53
CA GLY A 61 -4.67 -0.49 -9.27
C GLY A 61 -4.12 -1.73 -8.58
N TRP A 62 -4.10 -2.88 -9.26
CA TRP A 62 -3.48 -4.10 -8.73
C TRP A 62 -1.96 -3.99 -8.68
N VAL A 63 -1.35 -4.40 -7.58
CA VAL A 63 0.11 -4.48 -7.42
C VAL A 63 0.49 -5.94 -7.22
N THR A 64 1.48 -6.38 -7.99
CA THR A 64 2.12 -7.70 -7.81
C THR A 64 3.40 -7.51 -7.02
N ALA A 65 3.56 -8.29 -5.95
CA ALA A 65 4.78 -8.36 -5.17
C ALA A 65 5.59 -9.58 -5.60
N ASP A 66 6.79 -9.33 -6.13
CA ASP A 66 7.73 -10.37 -6.55
C ASP A 66 9.14 -10.02 -6.02
N PRO A 67 9.67 -10.74 -5.02
CA PRO A 67 9.03 -11.88 -4.34
C PRO A 67 7.81 -11.47 -3.50
N PRO A 68 6.90 -12.42 -3.17
CA PRO A 68 5.78 -12.14 -2.28
C PRO A 68 6.23 -11.60 -0.92
N LEU A 69 5.43 -10.69 -0.35
CA LEU A 69 5.72 -10.10 0.96
C LEU A 69 5.33 -11.06 2.08
N THR A 70 6.27 -11.37 2.96
CA THR A 70 5.98 -12.06 4.22
C THR A 70 5.61 -11.04 5.28
N VAL A 71 4.40 -11.14 5.85
CA VAL A 71 3.90 -10.26 6.90
C VAL A 71 3.55 -11.09 8.12
N ASP A 72 4.11 -10.76 9.28
CA ASP A 72 3.78 -11.44 10.54
C ASP A 72 2.42 -11.02 11.10
N ALA A 73 1.93 -11.77 12.09
CA ALA A 73 0.74 -11.41 12.85
C ALA A 73 0.88 -10.04 13.52
N ALA A 74 -0.21 -9.28 13.56
CA ALA A 74 -0.27 -7.93 14.11
C ALA A 74 0.72 -6.93 13.46
N ARG A 75 1.22 -7.27 12.27
CA ARG A 75 1.97 -6.38 11.40
C ARG A 75 1.18 -6.10 10.13
N GLY A 76 1.74 -5.19 9.35
CA GLY A 76 1.14 -4.77 8.11
C GLY A 76 2.14 -4.24 7.12
N PHE A 77 1.61 -3.64 6.07
CA PHE A 77 2.38 -2.76 5.24
C PHE A 77 1.58 -1.53 4.89
N VAL A 78 2.30 -0.45 4.61
CA VAL A 78 1.75 0.79 4.07
C VAL A 78 2.25 0.97 2.65
N VAL A 79 1.40 1.56 1.81
CA VAL A 79 1.73 1.87 0.43
C VAL A 79 1.60 3.36 0.20
N ASP A 80 2.73 4.01 -0.05
CA ASP A 80 2.79 5.42 -0.42
C ASP A 80 2.97 5.57 -1.94
N ARG A 81 2.27 6.55 -2.52
CA ARG A 81 2.46 6.92 -3.92
C ARG A 81 3.76 7.69 -4.02
N ARG A 82 4.64 7.31 -4.94
CA ARG A 82 5.81 8.15 -5.24
C ARG A 82 5.32 9.37 -6.03
N GLU A 83 5.06 10.48 -5.34
CA GLU A 83 4.95 11.77 -6.02
C GLU A 83 6.32 12.10 -6.64
N ARG A 84 6.29 12.59 -7.88
CA ARG A 84 7.49 13.00 -8.61
C ARG A 84 8.24 14.03 -7.76
N GLU A 85 9.50 13.74 -7.41
CA GLU A 85 10.48 14.77 -7.10
C GLU A 85 10.81 15.55 -8.37
#